data_AF-U1ZXU9-F1
#
_entry.id   AF-U1ZXU9-F1
#
_cell.length_a   1.000
_cell.length_b   1.000
_cell.length_c   1.000
_cell.angle_alpha   90.00
_cell.angle_beta   90.00
_cell.angle_gamma   90.00
#
_symmetry.space_group_name_H-M   'P 1'
#
loop_
_entity.id
_entity.type
_entity.pdbx_description
1 polymer ?
#
loop_
_entity_poly.entity_id
_entity_poly.type
_entity_poly.pdbx_seq_one_letter_code
_entity_poly.pdbx_strand_id
1 'polypeptide(L)'
;MPRPFSRLPEPLAFIRHFTPNWFAMTMGTGVLALVLAHLPWQLPGLYALAEGLWLFGVALFALFSLLFVLRLALFRETLWPMLLHPVQSMFLGAIPMGLAVLLKGLLLFGVPRWGEAVYALAHALWWLDAALALLGALLVPYLMFTRQNHALEKLTAVWLLPIVAPEVAASTAGSLAPHLSAADAQQLLVAGFVLWGLSLSLAFSLITLVLLRLALHKLPDTDFAATSWLPLGPLATGCLGLLSM
;
A
#
# COMPACT_ATOMS: atom_id res chain seq x y z
N MET A 1 -7.92 -41.68 -4.11
CA MET A 1 -7.70 -40.56 -5.07
C MET A 1 -9.06 -40.06 -5.55
N PRO A 2 -9.51 -38.84 -5.18
CA PRO A 2 -10.75 -38.29 -5.73
C PRO A 2 -10.55 -37.86 -7.18
N ARG A 3 -11.61 -37.98 -7.99
CA ARG A 3 -11.63 -37.87 -9.46
C ARG A 3 -11.23 -36.46 -9.97
N PRO A 4 -10.55 -36.35 -11.12
CA PRO A 4 -9.99 -35.09 -11.62
C PRO A 4 -11.01 -34.04 -12.12
N PHE A 5 -12.29 -34.39 -12.22
CA PHE A 5 -13.35 -33.57 -12.83
C PHE A 5 -14.36 -32.94 -11.85
N SER A 6 -14.14 -33.02 -10.54
CA SER A 6 -14.91 -32.24 -9.54
C SER A 6 -14.25 -30.89 -9.25
N ARG A 7 -13.58 -30.30 -10.24
CA ARG A 7 -13.07 -28.92 -10.15
C ARG A 7 -14.25 -28.02 -10.44
N LEU A 8 -14.65 -27.20 -9.46
CA LEU A 8 -15.61 -26.12 -9.66
C LEU A 8 -15.32 -25.46 -11.02
N PRO A 9 -16.27 -25.44 -11.96
CA PRO A 9 -16.00 -24.93 -13.30
C PRO A 9 -15.80 -23.40 -13.37
N GLU A 10 -15.32 -22.68 -12.36
CA GLU A 10 -15.90 -21.34 -12.19
C GLU A 10 -14.94 -20.20 -11.88
N PRO A 11 -15.18 -18.99 -12.43
CA PRO A 11 -14.49 -17.74 -12.06
C PRO A 11 -14.45 -17.51 -10.53
N LEU A 12 -15.34 -18.14 -9.77
CA LEU A 12 -15.34 -18.19 -8.32
C LEU A 12 -14.06 -18.79 -7.71
N ALA A 13 -13.39 -19.73 -8.38
CA ALA A 13 -12.11 -20.28 -7.91
C ALA A 13 -10.98 -19.23 -7.97
N PHE A 14 -10.97 -18.39 -9.00
CA PHE A 14 -10.04 -17.26 -9.09
C PHE A 14 -10.26 -16.27 -7.94
N ILE A 15 -11.52 -15.93 -7.66
CA ILE A 15 -11.90 -15.06 -6.53
C ILE A 15 -11.45 -15.68 -5.20
N ARG A 16 -11.63 -16.99 -5.00
CA ARG A 16 -11.22 -17.68 -3.78
C ARG A 16 -9.72 -17.61 -3.51
N HIS A 17 -8.90 -17.64 -4.57
CA HIS A 17 -7.44 -17.61 -4.50
C HIS A 17 -6.84 -16.20 -4.65
N PHE A 18 -7.68 -15.17 -4.79
CA PHE A 18 -7.21 -13.79 -4.98
C PHE A 18 -6.51 -13.26 -3.73
N THR A 19 -5.22 -12.97 -3.81
CA THR A 19 -4.38 -12.55 -2.68
C THR A 19 -4.12 -11.03 -2.64
N PRO A 20 -3.84 -10.44 -1.47
CA PRO A 20 -3.56 -8.99 -1.37
C PRO A 20 -2.32 -8.52 -2.13
N ASN A 21 -1.41 -9.42 -2.52
CA ASN A 21 -0.21 -9.08 -3.29
C ASN A 21 -0.50 -8.44 -4.66
N TRP A 22 -1.68 -8.67 -5.25
CA TRP A 22 -2.08 -8.05 -6.52
C TRP A 22 -2.16 -6.51 -6.41
N PHE A 23 -2.42 -5.96 -5.22
CA PHE A 23 -2.40 -4.51 -4.97
C PHE A 23 -0.98 -3.90 -5.09
N ALA A 24 0.08 -4.72 -5.09
CA ALA A 24 1.42 -4.22 -5.40
C ALA A 24 1.52 -3.70 -6.85
N MET A 25 0.74 -4.26 -7.78
CA MET A 25 0.69 -3.76 -9.15
C MET A 25 0.05 -2.37 -9.21
N THR A 26 -1.05 -2.14 -8.50
CA THR A 26 -1.70 -0.83 -8.47
C THR A 26 -0.81 0.23 -7.84
N MET A 27 -0.10 -0.14 -6.76
CA MET A 27 0.88 0.73 -6.12
C MET A 27 2.02 1.10 -7.09
N GLY A 28 2.64 0.11 -7.75
CA GLY A 28 3.73 0.34 -8.69
C GLY A 28 3.33 1.16 -9.92
N THR A 29 2.19 0.83 -10.54
CA THR A 29 1.64 1.58 -11.68
C THR A 29 1.32 3.03 -11.30
N GLY A 30 0.74 3.25 -10.12
CA GLY A 30 0.43 4.59 -9.64
C GLY A 30 1.69 5.43 -9.37
N VAL A 31 2.72 4.84 -8.76
CA VAL A 31 4.00 5.56 -8.52
C VAL A 31 4.68 5.88 -9.84
N LEU A 32 4.67 4.95 -10.80
CA LEU A 32 5.19 5.20 -12.15
C LEU A 32 4.47 6.38 -12.82
N ALA A 33 3.14 6.44 -12.73
CA ALA A 33 2.35 7.56 -13.24
C ALA A 33 2.76 8.89 -12.58
N LEU A 34 2.90 8.93 -11.26
CA LEU A 34 3.33 10.14 -10.54
C LEU A 34 4.72 10.60 -10.95
N VAL A 35 5.68 9.67 -11.05
CA VAL A 35 7.06 9.98 -11.44
C VAL A 35 7.11 10.53 -12.87
N LEU A 36 6.41 9.89 -13.81
CA LEU A 36 6.39 10.34 -15.21
C LEU A 36 5.83 11.76 -15.36
N ALA A 37 4.85 12.14 -14.53
CA ALA A 37 4.29 13.48 -14.55
C ALA A 37 5.21 14.55 -13.93
N HIS A 38 6.18 14.17 -13.09
CA HIS A 38 7.14 15.10 -12.46
C HIS A 38 8.51 15.11 -13.14
N LEU A 39 8.70 14.36 -14.24
CA LEU A 39 9.95 14.38 -14.98
C LEU A 39 10.21 15.78 -15.57
N PRO A 40 11.45 16.31 -15.46
CA PRO A 40 11.79 17.63 -15.99
C PRO A 40 11.85 17.68 -17.52
N TRP A 41 11.80 16.53 -18.19
CA TRP A 41 11.83 16.43 -19.65
C TRP A 41 10.45 16.67 -20.25
N GLN A 42 10.30 17.73 -21.02
CA GLN A 42 9.06 18.08 -21.73
C GLN A 42 8.92 17.27 -23.02
N LEU A 43 8.81 15.94 -22.90
CA LEU A 43 8.47 15.10 -24.02
C LEU A 43 6.98 15.25 -24.35
N PRO A 44 6.60 15.57 -25.60
CA PRO A 44 5.20 15.68 -25.98
C PRO A 44 4.47 14.36 -25.72
N GLY A 45 3.34 14.41 -25.01
CA GLY A 45 2.52 13.25 -24.67
C GLY A 45 2.90 12.53 -23.37
N LEU A 46 4.00 12.90 -22.70
CA LEU A 46 4.43 12.26 -21.45
C LEU A 46 3.39 12.39 -20.32
N TYR A 47 2.79 13.58 -20.18
CA TYR A 47 1.74 13.83 -19.20
C TYR A 47 0.48 13.00 -19.48
N ALA A 48 0.09 12.88 -20.76
CA ALA A 48 -1.04 12.05 -21.17
C ALA A 48 -0.80 10.55 -20.93
N LEU A 49 0.44 10.07 -21.13
CA LEU A 49 0.83 8.71 -20.78
C LEU A 49 0.77 8.48 -19.27
N ALA A 50 1.33 9.40 -18.48
CA ALA A 50 1.32 9.34 -17.02
C ALA A 50 -0.10 9.26 -16.47
N GLU A 51 -0.98 10.09 -17.00
CA GLU A 51 -2.39 10.10 -16.64
C GLU A 51 -3.14 8.84 -17.09
N GLY A 52 -2.86 8.33 -18.30
CA GLY A 52 -3.40 7.06 -18.77
C GLY A 52 -3.00 5.88 -17.86
N LEU A 53 -1.76 5.87 -17.38
CA LEU A 53 -1.29 4.90 -16.39
C LEU A 53 -2.00 5.08 -15.04
N TRP A 54 -2.26 6.31 -14.62
CA TRP A 54 -3.03 6.58 -13.40
C TRP A 54 -4.46 6.05 -13.51
N LEU A 55 -5.18 6.34 -14.62
CA LEU A 55 -6.53 5.82 -14.86
C LEU A 55 -6.56 4.29 -14.92
N PHE A 56 -5.55 3.68 -15.55
CA PHE A 56 -5.39 2.23 -15.56
C PHE A 56 -5.16 1.68 -14.13
N GLY A 57 -4.35 2.36 -13.32
CA GLY A 57 -4.15 2.06 -11.91
C GLY A 57 -5.44 2.14 -11.09
N VAL A 58 -6.27 3.17 -11.31
CA VAL A 58 -7.60 3.30 -10.69
C VAL A 58 -8.51 2.14 -11.09
N ALA A 59 -8.55 1.78 -12.37
CA ALA A 59 -9.36 0.67 -12.87
C ALA A 59 -8.93 -0.68 -12.25
N LEU A 60 -7.61 -0.93 -12.20
CA LEU A 60 -7.05 -2.12 -11.55
C LEU A 60 -7.38 -2.14 -10.05
N PHE A 61 -7.26 -1.01 -9.35
CA PHE A 61 -7.55 -0.93 -7.92
C PHE A 61 -9.03 -1.19 -7.62
N ALA A 62 -9.93 -0.64 -8.44
CA ALA A 62 -11.36 -0.91 -8.34
C ALA A 62 -11.66 -2.40 -8.58
N LEU A 63 -11.06 -3.00 -9.62
CA LEU A 63 -11.20 -4.43 -9.91
C LEU A 63 -10.69 -5.30 -8.77
N PHE A 64 -9.48 -5.03 -8.26
CA PHE A 64 -8.87 -5.79 -7.16
C PHE A 64 -9.62 -5.61 -5.85
N SER A 65 -10.11 -4.41 -5.57
CA SER A 65 -10.98 -4.15 -4.40
C SER A 65 -12.28 -4.93 -4.50
N LEU A 66 -12.91 -4.96 -5.68
CA LEU A 66 -14.12 -5.76 -5.91
C LEU A 66 -13.85 -7.25 -5.71
N LEU A 67 -12.79 -7.79 -6.31
CA LEU A 67 -12.41 -9.19 -6.16
C LEU A 67 -12.09 -9.55 -4.70
N PHE A 68 -11.40 -8.66 -3.98
CA PHE A 68 -11.07 -8.86 -2.57
C PHE A 68 -12.32 -8.82 -1.70
N VAL A 69 -13.22 -7.85 -1.88
CA VAL A 69 -14.50 -7.78 -1.17
C VAL A 69 -15.37 -9.00 -1.48
N LEU A 70 -15.43 -9.45 -2.74
CA LEU A 70 -16.14 -10.67 -3.12
C LEU A 70 -15.54 -11.92 -2.45
N ARG A 71 -14.21 -12.02 -2.37
CA ARG A 71 -13.53 -13.09 -1.63
C ARG A 71 -13.94 -13.09 -0.15
N LEU A 72 -13.96 -11.91 0.48
CA LEU A 72 -14.37 -11.78 1.88
C LEU A 72 -15.87 -12.07 2.09
N ALA A 73 -16.72 -11.72 1.13
CA ALA A 73 -18.16 -11.93 1.23
C ALA A 73 -18.57 -13.40 0.99
N LEU A 74 -18.00 -14.03 -0.05
CA LEU A 74 -18.37 -15.38 -0.51
C LEU A 74 -17.56 -16.49 0.17
N PHE A 75 -16.32 -16.22 0.58
CA PHE A 75 -15.39 -17.21 1.12
C PHE A 75 -14.79 -16.75 2.44
N ARG A 76 -15.65 -16.43 3.42
CA ARG A 76 -15.28 -15.94 4.77
C ARG A 76 -14.30 -16.87 5.47
N GLU A 77 -14.36 -18.17 5.19
CA GLU A 77 -13.44 -19.18 5.72
C GLU A 77 -11.99 -18.97 5.29
N THR A 78 -11.73 -18.19 4.22
CA THR A 78 -10.37 -17.91 3.73
C THR A 78 -9.70 -16.71 4.39
N LEU A 79 -10.45 -15.89 5.13
CA LEU A 79 -9.92 -14.69 5.81
C LEU A 79 -8.91 -15.04 6.89
N TRP A 80 -9.27 -15.97 7.79
CA TRP A 80 -8.41 -16.34 8.92
C TRP A 80 -7.10 -17.03 8.47
N PRO A 81 -7.12 -18.01 7.54
CA PRO A 81 -5.90 -18.55 6.97
C PRO A 81 -5.00 -17.49 6.32
N MET A 82 -5.57 -16.50 5.64
CA MET A 82 -4.79 -15.42 5.01
C MET A 82 -4.14 -14.51 6.07
N LEU A 83 -4.88 -14.15 7.12
CA LEU A 83 -4.38 -13.34 8.24
C LEU A 83 -3.30 -14.06 9.05
N LEU A 84 -3.38 -15.39 9.17
CA LEU A 84 -2.36 -16.20 9.85
C LEU A 84 -1.15 -16.54 8.97
N HIS A 85 -1.24 -16.33 7.66
CA HIS A 85 -0.13 -16.63 6.76
C HIS A 85 0.97 -15.56 6.88
N PRO A 86 2.23 -15.93 7.18
CA PRO A 86 3.30 -14.98 7.53
C PRO A 86 3.70 -14.03 6.38
N VAL A 87 3.46 -14.43 5.13
CA VAL A 87 3.71 -13.58 3.94
C VAL A 87 2.46 -12.85 3.47
N GLN A 88 1.32 -13.53 3.24
CA GLN A 88 0.12 -12.90 2.67
C GLN A 88 -0.47 -11.80 3.55
N SER A 89 -0.41 -11.95 4.88
CA SER A 89 -0.89 -10.94 5.83
C SER A 89 -0.13 -9.61 5.69
N MET A 90 1.16 -9.64 5.37
CA MET A 90 1.98 -8.43 5.18
C MET A 90 1.51 -7.59 3.99
N PHE A 91 1.04 -8.25 2.92
CA PHE A 91 0.52 -7.56 1.73
C PHE A 91 -0.82 -6.84 1.98
N LEU A 92 -1.44 -6.98 3.17
CA LEU A 92 -2.57 -6.13 3.53
C LEU A 92 -2.20 -4.65 3.59
N GLY A 93 -0.93 -4.31 3.87
CA GLY A 93 -0.43 -2.94 3.75
C GLY A 93 -0.40 -2.40 2.32
N ALA A 94 -0.37 -3.27 1.29
CA ALA A 94 -0.37 -2.83 -0.10
C ALA A 94 -1.70 -2.19 -0.53
N ILE A 95 -2.80 -2.50 0.17
CA ILE A 95 -4.12 -1.91 -0.09
C ILE A 95 -4.11 -0.41 0.20
N PRO A 96 -3.84 0.05 1.44
CA PRO A 96 -3.77 1.48 1.73
C PRO A 96 -2.64 2.17 0.97
N MET A 97 -1.46 1.55 0.82
CA MET A 97 -0.40 2.16 0.00
C MET A 97 -0.82 2.40 -1.46
N GLY A 98 -1.54 1.45 -2.07
CA GLY A 98 -2.10 1.62 -3.39
C GLY A 98 -3.12 2.77 -3.46
N LEU A 99 -4.02 2.85 -2.48
CA LEU A 99 -5.02 3.91 -2.39
C LEU A 99 -4.37 5.30 -2.22
N ALA A 100 -3.41 5.44 -1.32
CA ALA A 100 -2.66 6.66 -1.09
C ALA A 100 -1.99 7.20 -2.36
N VAL A 101 -1.35 6.32 -3.15
CA VAL A 101 -0.73 6.69 -4.43
C VAL A 101 -1.78 7.16 -5.44
N LEU A 102 -2.93 6.48 -5.51
CA LEU A 102 -4.02 6.90 -6.40
C LEU A 102 -4.63 8.23 -5.95
N LEU A 103 -4.71 8.50 -4.65
CA LEU A 103 -5.14 9.79 -4.10
C LEU A 103 -4.19 10.92 -4.52
N LYS A 104 -2.88 10.71 -4.42
CA LYS A 104 -1.90 11.69 -4.95
C LYS A 104 -2.09 11.94 -6.44
N GLY A 105 -2.35 10.88 -7.22
CA GLY A 105 -2.64 11.02 -8.64
C GLY A 105 -3.97 11.73 -8.90
N LEU A 106 -4.97 11.56 -8.02
CA LEU A 106 -6.25 12.27 -8.08
C LEU A 106 -6.05 13.78 -7.88
N LEU A 107 -5.16 14.19 -6.98
CA LEU A 107 -4.80 15.60 -6.80
C LEU A 107 -4.07 16.16 -8.03
N LEU A 108 -3.18 15.38 -8.64
CA LEU A 108 -2.37 15.81 -9.77
C LEU A 108 -3.12 15.86 -11.11
N PHE A 109 -3.88 14.82 -11.41
CA PHE A 109 -4.55 14.61 -12.71
C PHE A 109 -6.05 14.88 -12.66
N GLY A 110 -6.67 14.67 -11.49
CA GLY A 110 -8.11 14.80 -11.32
C GLY A 110 -8.56 16.24 -11.15
N VAL A 111 -7.80 17.07 -10.45
CA VAL A 111 -8.12 18.50 -10.25
C VAL A 111 -8.21 19.25 -11.59
N PRO A 112 -7.24 19.13 -12.52
CA PRO A 112 -7.36 19.77 -13.83
C PRO A 112 -8.54 19.28 -14.69
N ARG A 113 -9.10 18.10 -14.39
CA ARG A 113 -10.19 17.47 -15.17
C ARG A 113 -11.58 17.72 -14.62
N TRP A 114 -11.73 17.56 -13.31
CA TRP A 114 -13.03 17.54 -12.63
C TRP A 114 -13.18 18.71 -11.65
N GLY A 115 -12.16 19.55 -11.51
CA GLY A 115 -12.17 20.75 -10.65
C GLY A 115 -11.94 20.46 -9.18
N GLU A 116 -12.12 21.50 -8.35
CA GLU A 116 -11.79 21.48 -6.92
C GLU A 116 -12.72 20.59 -6.07
N ALA A 117 -13.87 20.19 -6.60
CA ALA A 117 -14.78 19.25 -5.91
C ALA A 117 -14.10 17.91 -5.58
N VAL A 118 -13.03 17.58 -6.32
CA VAL A 118 -12.18 16.41 -6.10
C VAL A 118 -11.50 16.43 -4.72
N TYR A 119 -11.21 17.59 -4.14
CA TYR A 119 -10.57 17.68 -2.82
C TYR A 119 -11.45 17.11 -1.71
N ALA A 120 -12.77 17.30 -1.77
CA ALA A 120 -13.70 16.73 -0.81
C ALA A 120 -13.72 15.19 -0.88
N LEU A 121 -13.67 14.63 -2.11
CA LEU A 121 -13.55 13.19 -2.31
C LEU A 121 -12.22 12.65 -1.80
N ALA A 122 -11.11 13.33 -2.12
CA ALA A 122 -9.78 12.96 -1.67
C ALA A 122 -9.67 12.99 -0.13
N HIS A 123 -10.30 13.97 0.52
CA HIS A 123 -10.35 14.08 1.98
C HIS A 123 -11.12 12.91 2.63
N ALA A 124 -12.29 12.55 2.09
CA ALA A 124 -13.05 11.40 2.60
C ALA A 124 -12.30 10.07 2.40
N LEU A 125 -11.70 9.88 1.23
CA LEU A 125 -10.92 8.68 0.92
C LEU A 125 -9.63 8.60 1.75
N TRP A 126 -9.03 9.73 2.10
CA TRP A 126 -7.84 9.76 2.95
C TRP A 126 -8.13 9.24 4.37
N TRP A 127 -9.28 9.59 4.97
CA TRP A 127 -9.65 9.04 6.28
C TRP A 127 -9.88 7.53 6.25
N LEU A 128 -10.48 7.02 5.17
CA LEU A 128 -10.60 5.58 4.94
C LEU A 128 -9.21 4.94 4.82
N ASP A 129 -8.32 5.55 4.03
CA ASP A 129 -6.96 5.08 3.83
C ASP A 129 -6.15 5.04 5.14
N ALA A 130 -6.20 6.13 5.92
CA ALA A 130 -5.57 6.25 7.23
C ALA A 130 -6.05 5.16 8.20
N ALA A 131 -7.36 4.88 8.23
CA ALA A 131 -7.93 3.82 9.06
C ALA A 131 -7.46 2.42 8.62
N LEU A 132 -7.42 2.15 7.31
CA LEU A 132 -6.92 0.88 6.77
C LEU A 132 -5.43 0.70 7.02
N ALA A 133 -4.65 1.76 6.86
CA ALA A 133 -3.21 1.79 7.14
C ALA A 133 -2.92 1.50 8.61
N LEU A 134 -3.61 2.17 9.53
CA LEU A 134 -3.47 1.95 10.96
C LEU A 134 -3.92 0.54 11.36
N LEU A 135 -5.03 0.06 10.80
CA LEU A 135 -5.51 -1.29 11.04
C LEU A 135 -4.49 -2.32 10.58
N GLY A 136 -3.91 -2.19 9.39
CA GLY A 136 -2.86 -3.07 8.88
C GLY A 136 -1.59 -3.04 9.75
N ALA A 137 -1.13 -1.84 10.10
CA ALA A 137 0.07 -1.62 10.90
C ALA A 137 -0.05 -2.13 12.34
N LEU A 138 -1.26 -2.25 12.89
CA LEU A 138 -1.49 -2.81 14.23
C LEU A 138 -1.87 -4.28 14.21
N LEU A 139 -2.81 -4.66 13.34
CA LEU A 139 -3.35 -6.03 13.26
C LEU A 139 -2.28 -7.03 12.85
N VAL A 140 -1.47 -6.70 11.83
CA VAL A 140 -0.47 -7.64 11.31
C VAL A 140 0.60 -7.92 12.38
N PRO A 141 1.27 -6.91 12.98
CA PRO A 141 2.20 -7.17 14.09
C PRO A 141 1.56 -7.86 15.30
N TYR A 142 0.32 -7.53 15.65
CA TYR A 142 -0.39 -8.22 16.73
C TYR A 142 -0.52 -9.73 16.46
N LEU A 143 -0.90 -10.11 15.23
CA LEU A 143 -0.97 -11.52 14.83
C LEU A 143 0.42 -12.17 14.77
N MET A 144 1.44 -11.41 14.38
CA MET A 144 2.83 -11.88 14.39
C MET A 144 3.30 -12.27 15.78
N PHE A 145 2.93 -11.49 16.82
CA PHE A 145 3.31 -11.77 18.20
C PHE A 145 2.46 -12.85 18.88
N THR A 146 1.19 -12.98 18.50
CA THR A 146 0.24 -13.82 19.24
C THR A 146 -0.05 -15.17 18.59
N ARG A 147 0.03 -15.28 17.27
CA ARG A 147 -0.50 -16.45 16.52
C ARG A 147 0.45 -17.01 15.46
N GLN A 148 1.41 -16.24 14.98
CA GLN A 148 2.33 -16.66 13.92
C GLN A 148 3.71 -17.01 14.50
N ASN A 149 4.37 -18.00 13.90
CA ASN A 149 5.73 -18.39 14.29
C ASN A 149 6.74 -17.82 13.29
N HIS A 150 7.61 -16.94 13.79
CA HIS A 150 8.66 -16.31 13.00
C HIS A 150 10.04 -16.68 13.52
N ALA A 151 10.99 -16.82 12.59
CA ALA A 151 12.40 -17.03 12.88
C ALA A 151 13.20 -15.94 12.15
N LEU A 152 14.30 -15.49 12.76
CA LEU A 152 15.14 -14.41 12.22
C LEU A 152 15.67 -14.75 10.81
N GLU A 153 15.96 -16.03 10.54
CA GLU A 153 16.38 -16.54 9.23
C GLU A 153 15.35 -16.27 8.12
N LYS A 154 14.06 -16.30 8.47
CA LYS A 154 12.91 -16.10 7.59
C LYS A 154 12.45 -14.64 7.53
N LEU A 155 13.11 -13.74 8.27
CA LEU A 155 12.82 -12.32 8.21
C LEU A 155 13.19 -11.80 6.82
N THR A 156 12.22 -11.17 6.18
CA THR A 156 12.36 -10.52 4.87
C THR A 156 11.85 -9.10 4.97
N ALA A 157 12.28 -8.25 4.03
CA ALA A 157 11.84 -6.86 3.98
C ALA A 157 10.33 -6.69 3.72
N VAL A 158 9.62 -7.78 3.37
CA VAL A 158 8.14 -7.82 3.26
C VAL A 158 7.46 -7.35 4.54
N TRP A 159 8.10 -7.54 5.71
CA TRP A 159 7.58 -7.08 7.00
C TRP A 159 7.41 -5.56 7.08
N LEU A 160 8.05 -4.81 6.19
CA LEU A 160 7.88 -3.36 6.08
C LEU A 160 6.53 -2.97 5.46
N LEU A 161 5.90 -3.82 4.63
CA LEU A 161 4.67 -3.46 3.92
C LEU A 161 3.53 -2.95 4.83
N PRO A 162 3.14 -3.65 5.91
CA PRO A 162 2.08 -3.15 6.80
C PRO A 162 2.54 -1.93 7.62
N ILE A 163 3.84 -1.79 7.87
CA ILE A 163 4.40 -0.71 8.70
C ILE A 163 4.53 0.59 7.92
N VAL A 164 4.89 0.52 6.63
CA VAL A 164 5.11 1.68 5.75
C VAL A 164 3.79 2.31 5.29
N ALA A 165 2.69 1.56 5.29
CA ALA A 165 1.38 2.06 4.87
C ALA A 165 0.95 3.37 5.58
N PRO A 166 1.00 3.48 6.93
CA PRO A 166 0.72 4.73 7.63
C PRO A 166 1.54 5.94 7.16
N GLU A 167 2.80 5.74 6.81
CA GLU A 167 3.68 6.83 6.36
C GLU A 167 3.35 7.32 4.95
N VAL A 168 2.97 6.42 4.05
CA VAL A 168 2.49 6.81 2.71
C VAL A 168 1.17 7.59 2.83
N ALA A 169 0.27 7.17 3.72
CA ALA A 169 -0.95 7.91 4.04
C ALA A 169 -0.63 9.30 4.63
N ALA A 170 0.32 9.37 5.57
CA ALA A 170 0.80 10.62 6.16
C ALA A 170 1.33 11.60 5.10
N SER A 171 2.16 11.12 4.17
CA SER A 171 2.66 11.96 3.08
C SER A 171 1.54 12.45 2.14
N THR A 172 0.50 11.64 1.95
CA THR A 172 -0.69 12.05 1.16
C THR A 172 -1.48 13.14 1.89
N ALA A 173 -1.51 13.12 3.23
CA ALA A 173 -2.08 14.18 4.04
C ALA A 173 -1.39 15.53 3.78
N GLY A 174 -0.05 15.55 3.76
CA GLY A 174 0.72 16.77 3.46
C GLY A 174 0.44 17.33 2.06
N SER A 175 0.20 16.47 1.06
CA SER A 175 -0.17 16.92 -0.29
C SER A 175 -1.60 17.45 -0.38
N LEU A 176 -2.52 16.98 0.49
CA LEU A 176 -3.92 17.39 0.48
C LEU A 176 -4.19 18.63 1.34
N ALA A 177 -3.45 18.80 2.44
CA ALA A 177 -3.67 19.87 3.43
C ALA A 177 -3.74 21.30 2.84
N PRO A 178 -2.90 21.71 1.85
CA PRO A 178 -2.96 23.05 1.26
C PRO A 178 -4.28 23.38 0.54
N HIS A 179 -5.09 22.37 0.25
CA HIS A 179 -6.34 22.49 -0.52
C HIS A 179 -7.60 22.42 0.34
N LEU A 180 -7.46 22.30 1.66
CA LEU A 180 -8.58 22.20 2.61
C LEU A 180 -8.75 23.48 3.43
N SER A 181 -9.86 23.55 4.15
CA SER A 181 -10.04 24.60 5.17
C SER A 181 -8.97 24.47 6.25
N ALA A 182 -8.62 25.57 6.92
CA ALA A 182 -7.57 25.57 7.95
C ALA A 182 -7.84 24.57 9.09
N ALA A 183 -9.11 24.39 9.46
CA ALA A 183 -9.52 23.44 10.51
C ALA A 183 -9.32 21.99 10.06
N ASP A 184 -9.75 21.65 8.85
CA ASP A 184 -9.60 20.30 8.30
C ASP A 184 -8.12 19.98 8.03
N ALA A 185 -7.38 20.93 7.45
CA ALA A 185 -5.95 20.80 7.20
C ALA A 185 -5.18 20.54 8.50
N GLN A 186 -5.51 21.23 9.59
CA GLN A 186 -4.88 20.99 10.89
C GLN A 186 -5.16 19.56 11.40
N GLN A 187 -6.40 19.09 11.34
CA GLN A 187 -6.74 17.72 11.76
C GLN A 187 -6.02 16.68 10.91
N LEU A 188 -6.00 16.88 9.60
CA LEU A 188 -5.34 16.02 8.62
C LEU A 188 -3.84 15.92 8.88
N LEU A 189 -3.17 17.05 9.11
CA LEU A 189 -1.73 17.12 9.38
C LEU A 189 -1.38 16.49 10.73
N VAL A 190 -2.17 16.74 11.79
CA VAL A 190 -1.94 16.12 13.11
C VAL A 190 -2.07 14.60 13.02
N ALA A 191 -3.14 14.11 12.37
CA ALA A 191 -3.33 12.68 12.16
C ALA A 191 -2.20 12.09 11.29
N GLY A 192 -1.81 12.79 10.22
CA GLY A 192 -0.66 12.42 9.40
C GLY A 192 0.63 12.32 10.21
N PHE A 193 0.92 13.29 11.08
CA PHE A 193 2.14 13.32 11.88
C PHE A 193 2.21 12.14 12.85
N VAL A 194 1.08 11.76 13.45
CA VAL A 194 0.96 10.55 14.29
C VAL A 194 1.24 9.29 13.48
N LEU A 195 0.64 9.15 12.29
CA LEU A 195 0.86 8.01 11.40
C LEU A 195 2.32 7.90 10.94
N TRP A 196 2.93 9.04 10.58
CA TRP A 196 4.33 9.13 10.20
C TRP A 196 5.25 8.70 11.34
N GLY A 197 5.06 9.23 12.55
CA GLY A 197 5.89 8.91 13.71
C GLY A 197 5.82 7.43 14.13
N LEU A 198 4.62 6.84 14.04
CA LEU A 198 4.40 5.42 14.30
C LEU A 198 5.12 4.54 13.26
N SER A 199 4.94 4.82 11.97
CA SER A 199 5.59 4.07 10.89
C SER A 199 7.11 4.18 10.97
N LEU A 200 7.64 5.40 11.01
CA LEU A 200 9.07 5.64 10.87
C LEU A 200 9.89 4.94 11.96
N SER A 201 9.42 5.02 13.21
CA SER A 201 10.09 4.39 14.36
C SER A 201 10.16 2.86 14.22
N LEU A 202 9.07 2.25 13.76
CA LEU A 202 8.98 0.81 13.54
C LEU A 202 9.76 0.39 12.29
N ALA A 203 9.72 1.19 11.22
CA ALA A 203 10.44 0.97 9.98
C ALA A 203 11.96 0.98 10.21
N PHE A 204 12.50 1.97 10.93
CA PHE A 204 13.93 1.99 11.28
C PHE A 204 14.35 0.73 12.04
N SER A 205 13.57 0.33 13.05
CA SER A 205 13.84 -0.88 13.83
C SER A 205 13.87 -2.13 12.95
N LEU A 206 12.91 -2.28 12.03
CA LEU A 206 12.85 -3.40 11.09
C LEU A 206 13.98 -3.36 10.06
N ILE A 207 14.35 -2.19 9.54
CA ILE A 207 15.46 -2.04 8.60
C ILE A 207 16.77 -2.46 9.26
N THR A 208 17.01 -2.08 10.52
CA THR A 208 18.17 -2.55 11.28
C THR A 208 18.20 -4.08 11.39
N LEU A 209 17.06 -4.71 11.65
CA LEU A 209 16.96 -6.17 11.71
C LEU A 209 17.15 -6.85 10.35
N VAL A 210 16.62 -6.26 9.26
CA VAL A 210 16.85 -6.74 7.89
C VAL A 210 18.34 -6.67 7.55
N LEU A 211 19.01 -5.57 7.89
CA LEU A 211 20.44 -5.40 7.68
C LEU A 211 21.25 -6.44 8.47
N LEU A 212 20.93 -6.64 9.75
CA LEU A 212 21.55 -7.68 10.58
C LEU A 212 21.33 -9.07 9.98
N ARG A 213 20.12 -9.37 9.52
CA ARG A 213 19.80 -10.65 8.87
C ARG A 213 20.61 -10.85 7.60
N LEU A 214 20.81 -9.82 6.77
CA LEU A 214 21.65 -9.89 5.57
C LEU A 214 23.15 -10.02 5.90
N ALA A 215 23.60 -9.52 7.05
CA ALA A 215 24.96 -9.71 7.52
C ALA A 215 25.23 -11.13 8.04
N LEU A 216 24.24 -11.73 8.72
CA LEU A 216 24.36 -13.07 9.33
C LEU A 216 23.95 -14.21 8.40
N HIS A 217 23.00 -13.95 7.50
CA HIS A 217 22.45 -14.93 6.56
C HIS A 217 22.63 -14.44 5.13
N LYS A 218 22.88 -15.37 4.20
CA LYS A 218 22.98 -15.06 2.75
C LYS A 218 21.71 -14.36 2.23
N LEU A 219 21.79 -13.84 1.00
CA LEU A 219 20.66 -13.19 0.34
C LEU A 219 19.37 -14.03 0.41
N PRO A 220 18.19 -13.38 0.48
CA PRO A 220 16.91 -14.08 0.42
C PRO A 220 16.78 -14.91 -0.85
N ASP A 221 15.88 -15.89 -0.85
CA ASP A 221 15.54 -16.64 -2.06
C ASP A 221 15.11 -15.71 -3.19
N THR A 222 15.34 -16.12 -4.44
CA THR A 222 15.11 -15.32 -5.66
C THR A 222 13.70 -14.73 -5.72
N ASP A 223 12.70 -15.46 -5.21
CA ASP A 223 11.30 -15.04 -5.17
C ASP A 223 11.07 -13.80 -4.29
N PHE A 224 11.97 -13.54 -3.34
CA PHE A 224 11.92 -12.39 -2.43
C PHE A 224 12.98 -11.34 -2.74
N ALA A 225 13.78 -11.50 -3.80
CA ALA A 225 14.87 -10.57 -4.12
C ALA A 225 14.38 -9.13 -4.34
N ALA A 226 13.21 -8.97 -4.98
CA ALA A 226 12.60 -7.66 -5.20
C ALA A 226 12.26 -6.92 -3.89
N THR A 227 12.02 -7.67 -2.81
CA THR A 227 11.64 -7.10 -1.50
C THR A 227 12.81 -6.38 -0.85
N SER A 228 14.05 -6.68 -1.23
CA SER A 228 15.26 -5.99 -0.75
C SER A 228 15.28 -4.49 -1.08
N TRP A 229 14.44 -4.03 -2.02
CA TRP A 229 14.27 -2.62 -2.35
C TRP A 229 13.26 -1.90 -1.44
N LEU A 230 12.42 -2.64 -0.69
CA LEU A 230 11.41 -2.05 0.19
C LEU A 230 11.96 -1.10 1.25
N PRO A 231 13.16 -1.29 1.84
CA PRO A 231 13.75 -0.31 2.76
C PRO A 231 13.93 1.09 2.16
N LEU A 232 14.07 1.21 0.83
CA LEU A 232 14.13 2.53 0.18
C LEU A 232 12.83 3.31 0.33
N GLY A 233 11.70 2.60 0.43
CA GLY A 233 10.37 3.19 0.66
C GLY A 233 10.36 4.12 1.86
N PRO A 234 10.43 3.62 3.11
CA PRO A 234 10.38 4.44 4.33
C PRO A 234 11.50 5.47 4.43
N LEU A 235 12.67 5.20 3.84
CA LEU A 235 13.76 6.20 3.82
C LEU A 235 13.41 7.39 2.92
N ALA A 236 12.80 7.13 1.75
CA ALA A 236 12.39 8.19 0.82
C ALA A 236 11.10 8.88 1.28
N THR A 237 10.06 8.12 1.62
CA THR A 237 8.77 8.65 2.06
C THR A 237 8.85 9.31 3.42
N GLY A 238 9.79 8.92 4.27
CA GLY A 238 9.94 9.48 5.61
C GLY A 238 10.49 10.90 5.54
N CYS A 239 11.49 11.09 4.69
CA CYS A 239 12.01 12.42 4.35
C CYS A 239 10.97 13.29 3.62
N LEU A 240 10.25 12.71 2.65
CA LEU A 240 9.21 13.44 1.91
C LEU A 240 8.03 13.85 2.83
N GLY A 241 7.66 12.99 3.77
CA GLY A 241 6.65 13.29 4.80
C GLY A 241 7.04 14.52 5.62
N LEU A 242 8.29 14.60 6.10
CA LEU A 242 8.80 15.76 6.83
C LEU A 242 8.80 17.05 6.01
N LEU A 243 9.06 16.96 4.69
CA LEU A 243 9.09 18.13 3.82
C LEU A 243 7.69 18.63 3.41
N SER A 244 6.68 17.78 3.51
CA SER A 244 5.31 18.07 3.05
C SER A 244 4.33 18.41 4.18
N MET A 245 4.78 18.33 5.44
CA MET A 245 4.00 18.66 6.64
C MET A 245 4.39 19.99 7.26
#